data_AF-A0A7S4FJT8-F1
#
_entry.id   AF-A0A7S4FJT8-F1
#
_cell.length_a   1.000
_cell.length_b   1.000
_cell.length_c   1.000
_cell.angle_alpha   90.00
_cell.angle_beta   90.00
_cell.angle_gamma   90.00
#
_symmetry.space_group_name_H-M   'P 1'
#
loop_
_entity.id
_entity.type
_entity.pdbx_description
1 polymer ?
#
loop_
_entity_poly.entity_id
_entity_poly.type
_entity_poly.pdbx_seq_one_letter_code
_entity_poly.pdbx_strand_id
1 'polypeptide(L)'
;EPLSNTHLLRAYTSWDPRVQALGVKVKRWAKELGVTGAMEGYLSPYTLVLLVLFFLQVGDFGLPSLQALLPDHDWSTGEPSEEILRALSNAYGTQTRACKASVDELFRQFCAFYHGDFVWGAEVVSVRLARRARRGEPDVVELGFYGLQ
;
A
#
# COMPACT_ATOMS: atom_id res chain seq x y z
N GLU A 1 -0.02 17.25 -1.48
CA GLU A 1 -0.33 17.61 -0.07
C GLU A 1 -0.61 16.39 0.80
N PRO A 2 -0.24 16.40 2.10
CA PRO A 2 -0.43 15.29 3.04
C PRO A 2 -1.90 14.86 3.24
N LEU A 3 -2.87 15.74 2.95
CA LEU A 3 -4.30 15.45 3.03
C LEU A 3 -4.75 14.42 1.98
N SER A 4 -4.27 14.53 0.74
CA SER A 4 -4.58 13.60 -0.36
C SER A 4 -4.20 12.16 -0.03
N ASN A 5 -3.03 11.97 0.57
CA ASN A 5 -2.56 10.64 0.94
C ASN A 5 -3.35 10.09 2.13
N THR A 6 -3.82 10.94 3.04
CA THR A 6 -4.60 10.50 4.20
C THR A 6 -5.96 9.93 3.78
N HIS A 7 -6.70 10.59 2.89
CA HIS A 7 -7.96 10.07 2.36
C HIS A 7 -7.77 8.76 1.58
N LEU A 8 -6.72 8.69 0.76
CA LEU A 8 -6.38 7.48 0.02
C LEU A 8 -6.10 6.30 0.96
N LEU A 9 -5.31 6.51 2.02
CA LEU A 9 -5.01 5.47 3.00
C LEU A 9 -6.27 5.01 3.75
N ARG A 10 -7.20 5.92 4.06
CA ARG A 10 -8.47 5.57 4.70
C ARG A 10 -9.35 4.71 3.79
N ALA A 11 -9.47 5.08 2.52
CA ALA A 11 -10.19 4.28 1.53
C ALA A 11 -9.63 2.85 1.41
N TYR A 12 -8.30 2.69 1.44
CA TYR A 12 -7.68 1.35 1.48
C TYR A 12 -8.03 0.55 2.74
N THR A 13 -8.10 1.19 3.92
CA THR A 13 -8.49 0.49 5.15
C THR A 13 -9.96 0.05 5.15
N SER A 14 -10.82 0.75 4.41
CA SER A 14 -12.23 0.39 4.22
C SER A 14 -12.44 -0.73 3.20
N TRP A 15 -11.41 -1.09 2.41
CA TRP A 15 -11.51 -2.16 1.40
C TRP A 15 -11.67 -3.55 2.02
N ASP A 16 -10.84 -3.86 3.01
CA ASP A 16 -10.87 -5.13 3.76
C ASP A 16 -10.25 -4.92 5.16
N PRO A 17 -10.87 -5.42 6.24
CA PRO A 17 -10.41 -5.20 7.61
C PRO A 17 -8.99 -5.70 7.88
N ARG A 18 -8.50 -6.70 7.12
CA ARG A 18 -7.14 -7.22 7.25
C ARG A 18 -6.08 -6.21 6.84
N VAL A 19 -6.40 -5.25 5.96
CA VAL A 19 -5.49 -4.18 5.54
C VAL A 19 -5.11 -3.32 6.75
N GLN A 20 -6.12 -2.85 7.49
CA GLN A 20 -5.90 -2.05 8.69
C GLN A 20 -5.19 -2.86 9.78
N ALA A 21 -5.65 -4.09 10.02
CA ALA A 21 -5.09 -4.95 11.05
C ALA A 21 -3.60 -5.26 10.80
N LEU A 22 -3.23 -5.57 9.56
CA LEU A 22 -1.83 -5.78 9.17
C LEU A 22 -1.01 -4.50 9.34
N GLY A 23 -1.52 -3.36 8.90
CA GLY A 23 -0.85 -2.07 9.06
C GLY A 23 -0.56 -1.73 10.53
N VAL A 24 -1.50 -1.99 11.44
CA VAL A 24 -1.29 -1.83 12.89
C VAL A 24 -0.24 -2.81 13.41
N LYS A 25 -0.30 -4.08 12.99
CA LYS A 25 0.65 -5.12 13.43
C LYS A 25 2.08 -4.79 13.00
N VAL A 26 2.30 -4.40 11.75
CA VAL A 26 3.61 -3.98 11.22
C VAL A 26 4.13 -2.75 11.96
N LYS A 27 3.27 -1.76 12.23
CA LYS A 27 3.68 -0.57 13.00
C LYS A 27 4.13 -0.91 14.42
N ARG A 28 3.42 -1.82 15.10
CA ARG A 28 3.79 -2.27 16.45
C ARG A 28 5.11 -3.03 16.44
N TRP A 29 5.26 -3.99 15.54
CA TRP A 29 6.49 -4.74 15.34
C TRP A 29 7.70 -3.82 15.07
N ALA A 30 7.55 -2.86 14.16
CA ALA A 30 8.63 -1.94 13.81
C ALA A 30 9.01 -1.02 14.98
N LYS A 31 8.03 -0.61 15.80
CA LYS A 31 8.26 0.13 17.03
C LYS A 31 9.00 -0.69 18.09
N GLU A 32 8.61 -1.94 18.28
CA GLU A 32 9.21 -2.87 19.25
C GLU A 32 10.67 -3.19 18.91
N LEU A 33 11.01 -3.29 17.62
CA LEU A 33 12.39 -3.49 17.16
C LEU A 33 13.21 -2.20 17.04
N GLY A 34 12.64 -1.03 17.36
CA GLY A 34 13.34 0.25 17.25
C GLY A 34 13.65 0.68 15.81
N VAL A 35 12.98 0.08 14.81
CA VAL A 35 13.18 0.39 13.37
C VAL A 35 12.32 1.58 12.92
N THR A 36 11.67 2.29 13.86
CA THR A 36 10.88 3.50 13.63
C THR A 36 11.35 4.64 14.52
N GLY A 37 11.79 5.75 13.93
CA GLY A 37 12.18 6.97 14.65
C GLY A 37 12.75 8.02 13.69
N ALA A 38 12.23 9.25 13.74
CA ALA A 38 12.66 10.34 12.83
C ALA A 38 14.09 10.87 13.09
N MET A 39 14.94 10.13 13.83
CA MET A 39 16.36 10.42 13.97
C MET A 39 17.16 9.48 13.07
N GLU A 40 17.74 10.05 12.02
CA GLU A 40 18.84 9.49 11.22
C GLU A 40 18.64 8.06 10.65
N GLY A 41 17.61 7.88 9.79
CA GLY A 41 17.60 6.77 8.82
C GLY A 41 16.57 5.65 9.04
N TYR A 42 15.69 5.74 10.03
CA TYR A 42 14.62 4.75 10.23
C TYR A 42 13.39 4.99 9.36
N LEU A 43 12.63 3.93 9.07
CA LEU A 43 11.42 4.00 8.24
C LEU A 43 10.33 4.82 8.94
N SER A 44 9.79 5.81 8.23
CA SER A 44 8.66 6.59 8.76
C SER A 44 7.41 5.71 8.91
N PRO A 45 6.48 6.03 9.82
CA PRO A 45 5.20 5.31 9.92
C PRO A 45 4.40 5.32 8.61
N TYR A 46 4.57 6.34 7.77
CA TYR A 46 3.95 6.43 6.45
C TYR A 46 4.60 5.44 5.47
N THR A 47 5.93 5.36 5.47
CA THR A 47 6.68 4.39 4.65
C THR A 47 6.26 2.96 4.97
N LEU A 48 6.09 2.61 6.24
CA LEU A 48 5.60 1.29 6.64
C LEU A 48 4.20 0.98 6.07
N VAL A 49 3.30 1.96 6.05
CA VAL A 49 1.97 1.78 5.46
C VAL A 49 2.08 1.54 3.95
N LEU A 50 2.92 2.30 3.24
CA LEU A 50 3.12 2.10 1.81
C LEU A 50 3.71 0.71 1.50
N LEU A 51 4.66 0.24 2.31
CA LEU A 51 5.22 -1.11 2.17
C LEU A 51 4.14 -2.19 2.36
N VAL A 52 3.24 -2.01 3.35
CA VAL A 52 2.12 -2.93 3.58
C VAL A 52 1.15 -2.92 2.41
N LEU A 53 0.73 -1.75 1.94
CA LEU A 53 -0.20 -1.65 0.81
C LEU A 53 0.38 -2.27 -0.45
N PHE A 54 1.64 -1.95 -0.77
CA PHE A 54 2.30 -2.51 -1.94
C PHE A 54 2.42 -4.02 -1.87
N PHE A 55 2.81 -4.57 -0.72
CA PHE A 55 2.85 -6.03 -0.49
C PHE A 55 1.47 -6.67 -0.74
N LEU A 56 0.40 -6.09 -0.22
CA LEU A 56 -0.97 -6.59 -0.42
C LEU A 56 -1.45 -6.44 -1.88
N GLN A 57 -0.90 -5.50 -2.64
CA GLN A 57 -1.24 -5.29 -4.05
C GLN A 57 -0.56 -6.31 -4.97
N VAL A 58 0.74 -6.53 -4.78
CA VAL A 58 1.53 -7.40 -5.68
C VAL A 58 1.57 -8.87 -5.25
N GLY A 59 1.11 -9.17 -4.04
CA GLY A 59 0.99 -10.53 -3.53
C GLY A 59 -0.38 -11.16 -3.76
N ASP A 60 -0.57 -12.35 -3.20
CA ASP A 60 -1.80 -13.15 -3.39
C ASP A 60 -3.07 -12.52 -2.82
N PHE A 61 -2.94 -11.49 -1.97
CA PHE A 61 -4.08 -10.76 -1.42
C PHE A 61 -4.87 -9.98 -2.48
N GLY A 62 -4.20 -9.50 -3.54
CA GLY A 62 -4.86 -8.84 -4.67
C GLY A 62 -5.58 -7.54 -4.33
N LEU A 63 -4.98 -6.68 -3.51
CA LEU A 63 -5.47 -5.31 -3.30
C LEU A 63 -5.29 -4.52 -4.62
N PRO A 64 -6.31 -3.83 -5.17
CA PRO A 64 -6.13 -3.06 -6.39
C PRO A 64 -5.45 -1.70 -6.14
N SER A 65 -5.11 -0.98 -7.21
CA SER A 65 -4.78 0.46 -7.14
C SER A 65 -6.06 1.27 -7.18
N LEU A 66 -6.46 1.88 -6.06
CA LEU A 66 -7.63 2.76 -6.02
C LEU A 66 -7.45 3.99 -6.92
N GLN A 67 -6.22 4.47 -7.09
CA GLN A 67 -5.90 5.59 -7.98
C GLN A 67 -6.08 5.21 -9.46
N ALA A 68 -5.82 3.96 -9.83
CA ALA A 68 -6.07 3.47 -11.19
C ALA A 68 -7.56 3.20 -11.43
N LEU A 69 -8.29 2.77 -10.40
CA LEU A 69 -9.74 2.54 -10.48
C LEU A 69 -10.55 3.85 -10.46
N LEU A 70 -9.99 4.94 -9.93
CA LEU A 70 -10.61 6.26 -9.82
C LEU A 70 -9.63 7.34 -10.31
N PRO A 71 -9.33 7.39 -11.63
CA PRO A 71 -8.34 8.34 -12.18
C PRO A 71 -8.80 9.80 -12.04
N ASP A 72 -10.11 10.04 -12.08
CA ASP A 72 -10.70 11.38 -12.04
C ASP A 72 -11.07 11.85 -10.61
N HIS A 73 -10.84 11.02 -9.59
CA HIS A 73 -11.18 11.37 -8.20
C HIS A 73 -10.11 12.28 -7.59
N ASP A 74 -10.53 13.46 -7.14
CA ASP A 74 -9.66 14.38 -6.40
C ASP A 74 -9.54 13.97 -4.92
N TRP A 75 -8.50 13.19 -4.63
CA TRP A 75 -8.17 12.72 -3.28
C TRP A 75 -7.89 13.82 -2.26
N SER A 76 -7.65 15.08 -2.70
CA SER A 76 -7.50 16.21 -1.78
C SER A 76 -8.83 16.60 -1.11
N THR A 77 -9.96 16.39 -1.80
CA THR A 77 -11.29 16.81 -1.34
C THR A 77 -11.94 15.81 -0.38
N GLY A 78 -11.49 14.56 -0.38
CA GLY A 78 -12.04 13.53 0.48
C GLY A 78 -11.83 12.13 -0.05
N GLU A 79 -12.33 11.16 0.70
CA GLU A 79 -12.47 9.78 0.26
C GLU A 79 -13.72 9.62 -0.62
N PRO A 80 -13.73 8.69 -1.59
CA PRO A 80 -14.93 8.37 -2.36
C PRO A 80 -16.06 7.92 -1.43
N SER A 81 -17.31 8.10 -1.87
CA SER A 81 -18.46 7.65 -1.07
C SER A 81 -18.39 6.15 -0.79
N GLU A 82 -18.97 5.71 0.32
CA GLU A 82 -19.00 4.28 0.66
C GLU A 82 -19.66 3.43 -0.42
N GLU A 83 -20.65 3.98 -1.13
CA GLU A 83 -21.32 3.29 -2.23
C GLU A 83 -20.36 3.01 -3.39
N ILE A 84 -19.54 4.00 -3.77
CA ILE A 84 -18.49 3.84 -4.79
C ILE A 84 -17.47 2.79 -4.34
N LEU A 85 -16.98 2.88 -3.09
CA LEU A 85 -16.01 1.92 -2.56
C LEU A 85 -16.57 0.49 -2.52
N ARG A 86 -17.84 0.32 -2.15
CA ARG A 86 -18.51 -0.99 -2.19
C ARG A 86 -18.65 -1.52 -3.61
N ALA A 87 -19.04 -0.67 -4.56
CA ALA A 87 -19.16 -1.05 -5.97
C ALA A 87 -17.80 -1.51 -6.54
N LEU A 88 -16.73 -0.77 -6.26
CA LEU A 88 -15.37 -1.15 -6.65
C LEU A 88 -14.91 -2.44 -5.97
N SER A 89 -15.16 -2.60 -4.66
CA SER A 89 -14.85 -3.83 -3.95
C SER A 89 -15.58 -5.01 -4.57
N ASN A 90 -16.86 -4.88 -4.91
CA ASN A 90 -17.60 -5.95 -5.58
C ASN A 90 -16.99 -6.32 -6.93
N ALA A 91 -16.66 -5.32 -7.76
CA ALA A 91 -16.10 -5.54 -9.10
C ALA A 91 -14.67 -6.10 -9.08
N TYR A 92 -13.79 -5.60 -8.21
CA TYR A 92 -12.34 -5.87 -8.26
C TYR A 92 -11.80 -6.64 -7.05
N GLY A 93 -12.60 -6.86 -6.01
CA GLY A 93 -12.18 -7.51 -4.76
C GLY A 93 -12.30 -9.04 -4.74
N THR A 94 -12.49 -9.69 -5.90
CA THR A 94 -12.69 -11.15 -5.96
C THR A 94 -11.50 -11.91 -5.38
N GLN A 95 -10.28 -11.50 -5.73
CA GLN A 95 -9.06 -12.10 -5.18
C GLN A 95 -8.91 -11.82 -3.68
N THR A 96 -9.16 -10.58 -3.24
CA THR A 96 -9.16 -10.22 -1.82
C THR A 96 -10.10 -11.11 -1.01
N ARG A 97 -11.34 -11.34 -1.48
CA ARG A 97 -12.32 -12.21 -0.82
C ARG A 97 -11.94 -13.69 -0.86
N ALA A 98 -11.27 -14.13 -1.93
CA ALA A 98 -10.78 -15.49 -2.08
C ALA A 98 -9.60 -15.78 -1.14
N CYS A 99 -8.75 -14.79 -0.87
CA CYS A 99 -7.64 -14.91 0.07
C CYS A 99 -8.14 -15.29 1.47
N LYS A 100 -7.71 -16.44 1.99
CA LYS A 100 -8.07 -16.93 3.35
C LYS A 100 -6.96 -16.74 4.38
N ALA A 101 -5.86 -16.07 3.99
CA ALA A 101 -4.77 -15.79 4.91
C ALA A 101 -5.27 -14.95 6.10
N SER A 102 -4.88 -15.37 7.30
CA SER A 102 -5.07 -14.60 8.53
C SER A 102 -4.10 -13.42 8.56
N VAL A 103 -4.33 -12.45 9.45
CA VAL A 103 -3.42 -11.31 9.63
C VAL A 103 -2.01 -11.76 10.05
N ASP A 104 -1.91 -12.84 10.82
CA ASP A 104 -0.61 -13.39 11.23
C ASP A 104 0.13 -14.08 10.08
N GLU A 105 -0.60 -14.77 9.20
CA GLU A 105 -0.05 -15.35 7.98
C GLU A 105 0.43 -14.24 7.03
N LEU A 106 -0.41 -13.23 6.79
CA LEU A 106 -0.05 -12.06 5.98
C LEU A 106 1.17 -11.33 6.54
N PHE A 107 1.30 -11.24 7.86
CA PHE A 107 2.48 -10.64 8.48
C PHE A 107 3.75 -11.47 8.26
N ARG A 108 3.67 -12.80 8.38
CA ARG A 108 4.81 -13.68 8.04
C ARG A 108 5.21 -13.55 6.58
N GLN A 109 4.24 -13.52 5.68
CA GLN A 109 4.45 -13.33 4.24
C GLN A 109 5.04 -11.95 3.93
N PHE A 110 4.57 -10.89 4.60
CA PHE A 110 5.13 -9.55 4.49
C PHE A 110 6.62 -9.53 4.84
N CYS A 111 7.01 -10.16 5.95
CA CYS A 111 8.41 -10.25 6.35
C CYS A 111 9.22 -11.06 5.34
N ALA A 112 8.71 -12.21 4.89
CA ALA A 112 9.38 -13.04 3.88
C ALA A 112 9.58 -12.29 2.55
N PHE A 113 8.56 -11.57 2.10
CA PHE A 113 8.57 -10.77 0.87
C PHE A 113 9.69 -9.73 0.90
N TYR A 114 9.76 -8.90 1.96
CA TYR A 114 10.77 -7.85 2.06
C TYR A 114 12.17 -8.35 2.45
N HIS A 115 12.28 -9.57 2.97
CA HIS A 115 13.56 -10.21 3.26
C HIS A 115 14.18 -10.89 2.04
N GLY A 116 13.37 -11.59 1.23
CA GLY A 116 13.88 -12.48 0.17
C GLY A 116 13.39 -12.18 -1.24
N ASP A 117 12.15 -11.71 -1.41
CA ASP A 117 11.53 -11.60 -2.74
C ASP A 117 11.69 -10.22 -3.37
N PHE A 118 11.62 -9.15 -2.57
CA PHE A 118 11.76 -7.76 -3.00
C PHE A 118 13.23 -7.39 -3.20
N VAL A 119 13.57 -6.93 -4.41
CA VAL A 119 14.95 -6.60 -4.78
C VAL A 119 15.25 -5.14 -4.45
N TRP A 120 15.73 -4.90 -3.23
CA TRP A 120 16.16 -3.58 -2.77
C TRP A 120 17.17 -2.92 -3.70
N GLY A 121 17.02 -1.61 -3.92
CA GLY A 121 17.87 -0.83 -4.83
C GLY A 121 17.46 -0.92 -6.31
N ALA A 122 16.91 -2.06 -6.74
CA ALA A 122 16.44 -2.27 -8.11
C ALA A 122 14.94 -2.03 -8.27
N GLU A 123 14.11 -2.50 -7.34
CA GLU A 123 12.66 -2.32 -7.40
C GLU A 123 12.18 -1.06 -6.68
N VAL A 124 11.02 -0.56 -7.10
CA VAL A 124 10.35 0.61 -6.52
C VAL A 124 9.00 0.21 -5.95
N VAL A 125 8.76 0.61 -4.71
CA VAL A 125 7.46 0.50 -4.06
C VAL A 125 6.56 1.61 -4.60
N SER A 126 5.53 1.24 -5.34
CA SER A 126 4.57 2.20 -5.90
C SER A 126 3.13 1.70 -5.72
N VAL A 127 2.43 2.29 -4.75
CA VAL A 127 1.03 1.98 -4.47
C VAL A 127 0.12 2.36 -5.63
N ARG A 128 0.48 3.42 -6.37
CA ARG A 128 -0.26 3.87 -7.56
C ARG A 128 -0.17 2.86 -8.70
N LEU A 129 1.01 2.29 -8.94
CA LEU A 129 1.22 1.31 -10.00
C LEU A 129 0.67 -0.07 -9.63
N ALA A 130 0.69 -0.44 -8.33
CA ALA A 130 0.21 -1.73 -7.82
C ALA A 130 0.80 -2.96 -8.57
N ARG A 131 2.02 -2.82 -9.09
CA ARG A 131 2.77 -3.88 -9.77
C ARG A 131 4.24 -3.80 -9.40
N ARG A 132 4.96 -4.92 -9.54
CA ARG A 132 6.42 -4.92 -9.45
C ARG A 132 7.00 -4.13 -10.62
N ALA A 133 7.87 -3.16 -10.30
CA ALA A 133 8.50 -2.29 -11.26
C ALA A 133 9.92 -1.97 -10.83
N ARG A 134 10.83 -1.83 -11.80
CA ARG A 134 12.25 -1.52 -11.58
C ARG A 134 12.54 -0.03 -11.76
N ARG A 135 13.56 0.44 -11.04
CA ARG A 135 14.15 1.76 -11.17
C ARG A 135 14.70 1.90 -12.59
N GLY A 136 14.07 2.75 -13.39
CA GLY A 136 14.43 3.01 -14.79
C GLY A 136 13.36 2.62 -15.81
N GLU A 137 12.26 1.97 -15.38
CA GLU A 137 11.09 1.82 -16.25
C GLU A 137 10.44 3.19 -16.53
N PRO A 138 9.94 3.44 -17.75
CA PRO A 138 9.36 4.75 -18.14
C PRO A 138 8.30 5.27 -17.16
N ASP A 139 7.32 4.43 -16.80
CA ASP A 139 6.23 4.79 -15.89
C ASP A 139 6.71 5.12 -14.45
N VAL A 140 7.87 4.60 -14.07
CA VAL A 140 8.52 4.85 -12.77
C VAL A 140 9.35 6.13 -12.81
N VAL A 141 9.95 6.42 -13.95
CA VAL A 141 10.72 7.65 -14.19
C VAL A 141 9.78 8.85 -14.22
N GLU A 142 8.64 8.76 -14.91
CA GLU A 142 7.62 9.81 -14.94
C GLU A 142 7.10 10.16 -13.54
N LEU A 143 6.93 9.15 -12.66
CA LEU A 143 6.57 9.35 -11.26
C LEU A 143 7.53 10.24 -10.48
N GLY A 144 8.83 10.13 -10.76
CA GLY A 144 9.86 10.93 -10.09
C GLY A 144 9.83 12.40 -10.47
N PHE A 145 9.36 12.72 -11.68
CA PHE A 145 9.30 14.10 -12.17
C PHE A 145 8.12 14.90 -11.59
N TYR A 146 6.98 14.25 -11.31
CA TYR A 146 5.82 14.91 -10.70
C TYR A 146 5.92 15.12 -9.18
N GLY A 147 6.92 14.54 -8.51
CA GLY A 147 7.16 14.70 -7.06
C GLY A 147 8.03 15.89 -6.67
N LEU A 148 8.53 16.67 -7.65
CA LEU A 148 9.46 17.80 -7.47
C LEU A 148 8.88 19.14 -7.95
N GLN A 149 7.56 19.25 -8.12
CA GLN A 149 6.87 20.52 -8.38
C GLN A 149 6.02 20.94 -7.18
#